data_AF-A0AAD6XR11-F1
#
_entry.id   AF-A0AAD6XR11-F1
#
_cell.length_a   1.000
_cell.length_b   1.000
_cell.length_c   1.000
_cell.angle_alpha   90.00
_cell.angle_beta   90.00
_cell.angle_gamma   90.00
#
_symmetry.space_group_name_H-M   'P 1'
#
loop_
_entity.id
_entity.type
_entity.pdbx_description
1 polymer ?
#
loop_
_entity_poly.entity_id
_entity_poly.type
_entity_poly.pdbx_seq_one_letter_code
_entity_poly.pdbx_strand_id
1 'polypeptide(L)'
;MLALSRLAASAVLLAALAVRAADNLTCAGTGMNWYTDMVGETPCQTYQQLRRTCNAGYSVGVQSTSTPPDTCSDQLSACCCNTVSFALSMLCLNCQQNIGTSSGIDAGTGAYGIYLNNGRTTTCPNPQTHKLPNDIQKAVCNQKIKIPDTLYNNGWGDGAWFYVFTRDTVIKDNIVANNNSFTQCASTTLPSSASGSLPRSSSAPGSRTSAGAAASGSVVVGSSKSALGGGAYAGIAIGALALLGAAGAAFWFCRRRRHRQHAGVLAAGKGVFGDGGGRETGVVDDALVAHGESSFGPSSFFLFARCCRQWAGRHGRGAWVR
;
A
#
# COMPACT_ATOMS: atom_id res chain seq x y z
N MET A 1 28.15 -30.74 -21.61
CA MET A 1 28.38 -29.82 -20.47
C MET A 1 28.01 -28.35 -20.76
N LEU A 2 28.11 -27.83 -21.99
CA LEU A 2 27.73 -26.44 -22.33
C LEU A 2 26.22 -26.11 -22.29
N ALA A 3 25.32 -27.10 -22.35
CA ALA A 3 23.87 -26.86 -22.29
C ALA A 3 23.34 -26.65 -20.85
N LEU A 4 24.00 -27.24 -19.84
CA LEU A 4 23.60 -27.13 -18.44
C LEU A 4 23.96 -25.77 -17.82
N SER A 5 25.04 -25.12 -18.29
CA SER A 5 25.44 -23.79 -17.82
C SER A 5 24.50 -22.67 -18.28
N ARG A 6 23.85 -22.81 -19.45
CA ARG A 6 22.88 -21.83 -19.96
C ARG A 6 21.55 -21.85 -19.21
N LEU A 7 21.11 -23.02 -18.76
CA LEU A 7 19.88 -23.15 -17.97
C LEU A 7 20.03 -22.57 -16.56
N ALA A 8 21.21 -22.73 -15.94
CA ALA A 8 21.48 -22.16 -14.62
C ALA A 8 21.52 -20.61 -14.64
N ALA A 9 22.10 -20.01 -15.68
CA ALA A 9 22.17 -18.55 -15.81
C ALA A 9 20.77 -17.90 -15.98
N SER A 10 19.88 -18.53 -16.76
CA SER A 10 18.51 -18.03 -16.95
C SER A 10 17.66 -18.12 -15.68
N ALA A 11 17.82 -19.18 -14.87
CA ALA A 11 17.11 -19.33 -13.61
C ALA A 11 17.52 -18.26 -12.57
N VAL A 12 18.81 -17.92 -12.49
CA VAL A 12 19.32 -16.86 -11.59
C VAL A 12 18.81 -15.48 -12.01
N LEU A 13 18.70 -15.21 -13.32
CA LEU A 13 18.17 -13.94 -13.82
C LEU A 13 16.66 -13.79 -13.53
N LEU A 14 15.88 -14.86 -13.71
CA LEU A 14 14.45 -14.90 -13.35
C LEU A 14 14.23 -14.72 -11.84
N ALA A 15 15.06 -15.35 -11.00
CA ALA A 15 14.99 -15.18 -9.55
C ALA A 15 15.37 -13.75 -9.12
N ALA A 16 16.38 -13.13 -9.74
CA ALA A 16 16.78 -11.76 -9.43
C ALA A 16 15.73 -10.71 -9.84
N LEU A 17 15.00 -10.96 -10.94
CA LEU A 17 13.88 -10.11 -11.37
C LEU A 17 12.65 -10.24 -10.45
N ALA A 18 12.40 -11.43 -9.91
CA ALA A 18 11.29 -11.65 -8.96
C ALA A 18 11.52 -10.94 -7.61
N VAL A 19 12.77 -10.81 -7.15
CA VAL A 19 13.09 -10.11 -5.89
C VAL A 19 12.88 -8.60 -6.00
N ARG A 20 13.22 -7.98 -7.14
CA ARG A 20 13.13 -6.51 -7.29
C ARG A 20 11.71 -5.94 -7.40
N ALA A 21 10.73 -6.76 -7.77
CA ALA A 21 9.33 -6.33 -7.85
C ALA A 21 8.63 -6.34 -6.47
N ALA A 22 9.22 -6.99 -5.46
CA ALA A 22 8.65 -7.07 -4.12
C ALA A 22 8.96 -5.81 -3.26
N ASP A 23 9.97 -5.03 -3.63
CA ASP A 23 10.54 -4.01 -2.74
C ASP A 23 9.66 -2.75 -2.61
N ASN A 24 8.83 -2.41 -3.61
CA ASN A 24 7.97 -1.21 -3.56
C ASN A 24 6.52 -1.50 -3.13
N LEU A 25 6.13 -2.77 -3.07
CA LEU A 25 4.78 -3.18 -2.70
C LEU A 25 4.68 -3.62 -1.24
N THR A 26 5.81 -3.87 -0.60
CA THR A 26 5.87 -4.21 0.82
C THR A 26 5.96 -2.94 1.66
N CYS A 27 5.34 -2.94 2.83
CA CYS A 27 5.51 -1.84 3.77
C CYS A 27 6.86 -1.98 4.48
N ALA A 28 7.55 -0.86 4.69
CA ALA A 28 8.86 -0.86 5.36
C ALA A 28 8.77 -1.16 6.86
N GLY A 29 7.56 -1.27 7.43
CA GLY A 29 7.32 -1.80 8.77
C GLY A 29 5.84 -1.93 9.12
N THR A 30 5.49 -1.87 10.40
CA THR A 30 4.19 -2.31 10.92
C THR A 30 3.11 -1.23 10.99
N GLY A 31 3.44 0.02 10.62
CA GLY A 31 2.50 1.15 10.68
C GLY A 31 1.23 0.96 9.86
N MET A 32 1.24 0.04 8.89
CA MET A 32 0.11 -0.27 8.01
C MET A 32 -0.46 -1.68 8.22
N ASN A 33 -0.10 -2.36 9.31
CA ASN A 33 -0.65 -3.69 9.62
C ASN A 33 -2.17 -3.65 9.76
N TRP A 34 -2.75 -2.59 10.32
CA TRP A 34 -4.21 -2.45 10.43
C TRP A 34 -4.92 -2.55 9.07
N TYR A 35 -4.30 -2.07 7.99
CA TYR A 35 -4.85 -2.17 6.64
C TYR A 35 -4.66 -3.59 6.11
N THR A 36 -3.44 -4.14 6.25
CA THR A 36 -3.11 -5.49 5.78
C THR A 36 -3.93 -6.57 6.49
N ASP A 37 -4.18 -6.43 7.79
CA ASP A 37 -4.97 -7.37 8.59
C ASP A 37 -6.45 -7.38 8.16
N MET A 38 -6.96 -6.22 7.72
CA MET A 38 -8.34 -6.05 7.27
C MET A 38 -8.55 -6.49 5.82
N VAL A 39 -7.65 -6.05 4.93
CA VAL A 39 -7.77 -6.22 3.48
C VAL A 39 -7.14 -7.54 3.02
N GLY A 40 -6.08 -8.00 3.69
CA GLY A 40 -5.28 -9.17 3.32
C GLY A 40 -4.09 -8.86 2.40
N GLU A 41 -3.87 -7.60 2.07
CA GLU A 41 -2.78 -7.11 1.22
C GLU A 41 -2.37 -5.69 1.64
N THR A 42 -1.18 -5.25 1.21
CA THR A 42 -0.71 -3.89 1.54
C THR A 42 -1.49 -2.83 0.75
N PRO A 43 -1.60 -1.58 1.24
CA PRO A 43 -2.23 -0.51 0.48
C PRO A 43 -1.54 -0.24 -0.87
N CYS A 44 -0.23 -0.47 -0.97
CA CYS A 44 0.49 -0.38 -2.23
C CYS A 44 0.09 -1.47 -3.23
N GLN A 45 -0.17 -2.69 -2.76
CA GLN A 45 -0.71 -3.78 -3.60
C GLN A 45 -2.12 -3.44 -4.10
N THR A 46 -3.01 -2.98 -3.22
CA THR A 46 -4.36 -2.54 -3.61
C THR A 46 -4.30 -1.40 -4.63
N TYR A 47 -3.45 -0.39 -4.38
CA TYR A 47 -3.26 0.72 -5.30
C TYR A 47 -2.75 0.25 -6.66
N GLN A 48 -1.75 -0.63 -6.69
CA GLN A 48 -1.23 -1.17 -7.95
C GLN A 48 -2.29 -1.95 -8.72
N GLN A 49 -3.08 -2.79 -8.04
CA GLN A 49 -4.13 -3.59 -8.68
C GLN A 49 -5.21 -2.70 -9.30
N LEU A 50 -5.65 -1.66 -8.57
CA LEU A 50 -6.63 -0.69 -9.08
C LEU A 50 -6.13 0.03 -10.35
N ARG A 51 -4.86 0.46 -10.35
CA ARG A 51 -4.27 1.12 -11.52
C ARG A 51 -4.06 0.13 -12.68
N ARG A 52 -3.71 -1.12 -12.38
CA ARG A 52 -3.58 -2.20 -13.37
C ARG A 52 -4.87 -2.56 -14.08
N THR A 53 -6.03 -2.26 -13.50
CA THR A 53 -7.32 -2.40 -14.17
C THR A 53 -7.38 -1.57 -15.47
N CYS A 54 -6.76 -0.38 -15.49
CA CYS A 54 -6.70 0.48 -16.68
C CYS A 54 -5.38 0.38 -17.46
N ASN A 55 -4.29 0.02 -16.77
CA ASN A 55 -2.96 -0.04 -17.35
C ASN A 55 -2.23 -1.28 -16.83
N ALA A 56 -2.32 -2.40 -17.56
CA ALA A 56 -1.75 -3.68 -17.13
C ALA A 56 -0.24 -3.63 -16.82
N GLY A 57 0.50 -2.69 -17.43
CA GLY A 57 1.93 -2.47 -17.19
C GLY A 57 2.24 -1.58 -15.98
N TYR A 58 1.23 -1.03 -15.30
CA TYR A 58 1.44 -0.16 -14.16
C TYR A 58 2.12 -0.89 -13.00
N SER A 59 3.12 -0.23 -12.43
CA SER A 59 3.81 -0.69 -11.23
C SER A 59 4.05 0.48 -10.29
N VAL A 60 3.82 0.26 -9.00
CA VAL A 60 4.05 1.28 -7.98
C VAL A 60 5.56 1.45 -7.78
N GLY A 61 6.03 2.67 -7.99
CA GLY A 61 7.42 3.05 -7.71
C GLY A 61 7.65 3.36 -6.23
N VAL A 62 8.85 3.84 -5.92
CA VAL A 62 9.15 4.49 -4.63
C VAL A 62 8.43 5.84 -4.60
N GLN A 63 7.57 6.03 -3.62
CA GLN A 63 6.74 7.21 -3.40
C GLN A 63 7.57 8.32 -2.74
N SER A 64 7.47 9.54 -3.27
CA SER A 64 8.10 10.73 -2.67
C SER A 64 7.32 11.20 -1.45
N THR A 65 8.01 11.72 -0.44
CA THR A 65 7.34 12.37 0.71
C THR A 65 6.72 13.72 0.36
N SER A 66 7.00 14.26 -0.83
CA SER A 66 6.28 15.41 -1.38
C SER A 66 4.88 14.98 -1.79
N THR A 67 3.85 15.60 -1.22
CA THR A 67 2.46 15.25 -1.50
C THR A 67 1.90 16.09 -2.65
N PRO A 68 1.19 15.48 -3.62
CA PRO A 68 0.87 14.06 -3.73
C PRO A 68 2.08 13.20 -4.16
N PRO A 69 2.17 11.95 -3.69
CA PRO A 69 3.37 11.13 -3.86
C PRO A 69 3.47 10.43 -5.23
N ASP A 70 2.35 10.40 -5.95
CA ASP A 70 2.18 9.91 -7.31
C ASP A 70 1.27 10.87 -8.08
N THR A 71 1.09 10.66 -9.38
CA THR A 71 0.24 11.47 -10.25
C THR A 71 -0.59 10.59 -11.17
N CYS A 72 -1.76 11.09 -11.57
CA CYS A 72 -2.60 10.38 -12.54
C CYS A 72 -2.03 10.54 -13.96
N SER A 73 -1.14 9.63 -14.37
CA SER A 73 -0.44 9.69 -15.67
C SER A 73 -0.92 8.67 -16.71
N ASP A 74 -1.99 7.92 -16.42
CA ASP A 74 -2.46 6.86 -17.32
C ASP A 74 -3.21 7.41 -18.53
N GLN A 75 -3.07 6.72 -19.65
CA GLN A 75 -3.85 6.99 -20.86
C GLN A 75 -5.36 6.82 -20.61
N LEU A 76 -5.74 5.79 -19.85
CA LEU A 76 -7.10 5.59 -19.38
C LEU A 76 -7.21 6.11 -17.94
N SER A 77 -7.54 7.39 -17.82
CA SER A 77 -7.46 8.12 -16.57
C SER A 77 -8.56 7.74 -15.56
N ALA A 78 -9.55 6.93 -15.94
CA ALA A 78 -10.66 6.50 -15.08
C ALA A 78 -10.20 5.80 -13.77
N CYS A 79 -9.10 5.03 -13.81
CA CYS A 79 -8.56 4.34 -12.62
C CYS A 79 -7.71 5.24 -11.70
N CYS A 80 -7.41 6.48 -12.06
CA CYS A 80 -6.71 7.42 -11.17
C CYS A 80 -7.40 8.76 -10.96
N CYS A 81 -8.30 9.18 -11.85
CA CYS A 81 -9.02 10.45 -11.70
C CYS A 81 -10.16 10.35 -10.68
N ASN A 82 -9.87 9.84 -9.49
CA ASN A 82 -10.84 9.72 -8.41
C ASN A 82 -10.16 9.81 -7.03
N THR A 83 -10.93 10.21 -6.03
CA THR A 83 -10.43 10.39 -4.65
C THR A 83 -10.01 9.08 -3.98
N VAL A 84 -10.56 7.94 -4.42
CA VAL A 84 -10.23 6.60 -3.88
C VAL A 84 -8.78 6.24 -4.23
N SER A 85 -8.40 6.41 -5.50
CA SER A 85 -7.04 6.19 -5.98
C SER A 85 -6.04 7.13 -5.31
N PHE A 86 -6.42 8.40 -5.12
CA PHE A 86 -5.61 9.36 -4.38
C PHE A 86 -5.38 8.91 -2.92
N ALA A 87 -6.44 8.53 -2.20
CA ALA A 87 -6.31 8.04 -0.82
C ALA A 87 -5.47 6.76 -0.73
N LEU A 88 -5.62 5.82 -1.66
CA LEU A 88 -4.78 4.62 -1.73
C LEU A 88 -3.31 4.95 -2.01
N SER A 89 -3.02 5.95 -2.84
CA SER A 89 -1.64 6.42 -3.08
C SER A 89 -1.02 7.01 -1.80
N MET A 90 -1.80 7.75 -1.01
CA MET A 90 -1.37 8.31 0.28
C MET A 90 -1.16 7.22 1.34
N LEU A 91 -2.01 6.19 1.38
CA LEU A 91 -1.80 5.02 2.24
C LEU A 91 -0.56 4.23 1.82
N CYS A 92 -0.31 4.11 0.52
CA CYS A 92 0.89 3.48 0.00
C CYS A 92 2.17 4.26 0.35
N LEU A 93 2.14 5.60 0.27
CA LEU A 93 3.24 6.43 0.76
C LEU A 93 3.56 6.13 2.23
N ASN A 94 2.56 6.17 3.12
CA ASN A 94 2.76 5.90 4.54
C ASN A 94 3.29 4.48 4.80
N CYS A 95 2.83 3.49 4.03
CA CYS A 95 3.34 2.12 4.02
C CYS A 95 4.84 2.05 3.67
N GLN A 96 5.26 2.70 2.58
CA GLN A 96 6.66 2.69 2.14
C GLN A 96 7.59 3.48 3.07
N GLN A 97 7.09 4.55 3.70
CA GLN A 97 7.88 5.37 4.61
C GLN A 97 7.98 4.78 6.04
N ASN A 98 7.28 3.67 6.32
CA ASN A 98 7.14 3.09 7.66
C ASN A 98 6.58 4.09 8.69
N ILE A 99 5.57 4.87 8.28
CA ILE A 99 4.90 5.86 9.14
C ILE A 99 3.45 5.39 9.30
N GLY A 100 2.97 5.22 10.54
CA GLY A 100 1.56 4.82 10.73
C GLY A 100 1.09 4.38 12.12
N THR A 101 1.98 4.14 13.07
CA THR A 101 1.56 3.69 14.42
C THR A 101 0.82 4.77 15.20
N SER A 102 1.22 6.04 15.10
CA SER A 102 0.59 7.16 15.82
C SER A 102 0.48 8.45 15.00
N SER A 103 1.13 8.52 13.85
CA SER A 103 1.14 9.67 12.94
C SER A 103 1.28 9.18 11.50
N GLY A 104 1.08 10.08 10.54
CA GLY A 104 1.26 9.82 9.12
C GLY A 104 1.58 11.09 8.35
N ILE A 105 1.98 10.93 7.09
CA ILE A 105 2.12 12.02 6.14
C ILE A 105 0.73 12.38 5.64
N ASP A 106 0.33 13.62 5.93
CA ASP A 106 -0.90 14.23 5.45
C ASP A 106 -0.68 14.96 4.11
N ALA A 107 -1.75 15.16 3.36
CA ALA A 107 -1.77 15.98 2.17
C ALA A 107 -2.55 17.27 2.46
N GLY A 108 -1.91 18.42 2.25
CA GLY A 108 -2.53 19.73 2.46
C GLY A 108 -3.65 20.03 1.46
N THR A 109 -4.37 21.12 1.70
CA THR A 109 -5.38 21.65 0.78
C THR A 109 -4.85 21.77 -0.65
N GLY A 110 -5.65 21.32 -1.62
CA GLY A 110 -5.30 21.33 -3.05
C GLY A 110 -4.46 20.12 -3.52
N ALA A 111 -3.99 19.25 -2.63
CA ALA A 111 -3.14 18.11 -3.01
C ALA A 111 -3.81 17.16 -4.00
N TYR A 112 -5.11 16.89 -3.83
CA TYR A 112 -5.88 16.12 -4.82
C TYR A 112 -5.92 16.81 -6.20
N GLY A 113 -6.03 18.15 -6.24
CA GLY A 113 -5.95 18.90 -7.49
C GLY A 113 -4.59 18.75 -8.18
N ILE A 114 -3.50 18.77 -7.40
CA ILE A 114 -2.15 18.51 -7.92
C ILE A 114 -2.04 17.06 -8.44
N TYR A 115 -2.62 16.09 -7.74
CA TYR A 115 -2.61 14.68 -8.11
C TYR A 115 -3.28 14.44 -9.47
N LEU A 116 -4.40 15.14 -9.72
CA LEU A 116 -5.13 15.08 -10.99
C LEU A 116 -4.40 15.76 -12.15
N ASN A 117 -3.63 16.81 -11.87
CA ASN A 117 -3.05 17.65 -12.91
C ASN A 117 -1.67 17.16 -13.38
N ASN A 118 -0.92 16.38 -12.61
CA ASN A 118 0.38 15.81 -13.03
C ASN A 118 1.37 16.85 -13.65
N GLY A 119 1.27 18.12 -13.27
CA GLY A 119 2.00 19.21 -13.95
C GLY A 119 1.75 19.33 -15.47
N ARG A 120 0.68 18.70 -15.99
CA ARG A 120 0.24 18.70 -17.39
C ARG A 120 -1.00 19.55 -17.57
N THR A 121 -1.23 20.00 -18.80
CA THR A 121 -2.41 20.79 -19.21
C THR A 121 -3.67 19.93 -19.35
N THR A 122 -3.52 18.61 -19.50
CA THR A 122 -4.65 17.69 -19.62
C THR A 122 -5.13 17.28 -18.23
N THR A 123 -5.95 18.13 -17.63
CA THR A 123 -6.70 17.82 -16.42
C THR A 123 -7.52 16.56 -16.67
N CYS A 124 -7.53 15.66 -15.69
CA CYS A 124 -8.51 14.57 -15.58
C CYS A 124 -9.88 15.03 -16.12
N PRO A 125 -10.38 14.51 -17.25
CA PRO A 125 -11.52 15.13 -17.93
C PRO A 125 -12.81 15.07 -17.11
N ASN A 126 -12.95 14.08 -16.23
CA ASN A 126 -14.08 13.90 -15.33
C ASN A 126 -13.61 13.38 -13.96
N PRO A 127 -13.04 14.23 -13.09
CA PRO A 127 -12.58 13.79 -11.79
C PRO A 127 -13.78 13.35 -10.95
N GLN A 128 -13.75 12.11 -10.49
CA GLN A 128 -14.82 11.59 -9.62
C GLN A 128 -14.48 11.89 -8.17
N THR A 129 -15.39 12.57 -7.49
CA THR A 129 -15.35 12.69 -6.03
C THR A 129 -16.14 11.53 -5.44
N HIS A 130 -15.54 10.83 -4.49
CA HIS A 130 -16.20 9.84 -3.64
C HIS A 130 -16.63 8.51 -4.28
N LYS A 131 -16.25 8.25 -5.53
CA LYS A 131 -16.64 7.02 -6.21
C LYS A 131 -15.68 6.64 -7.33
N LEU A 132 -15.65 5.35 -7.63
CA LEU A 132 -15.08 4.84 -8.86
C LEU A 132 -16.14 4.93 -9.99
N PRO A 133 -15.73 5.19 -11.24
CA PRO A 133 -16.62 5.02 -12.39
C PRO A 133 -17.23 3.61 -12.43
N ASN A 134 -18.47 3.46 -12.92
CA ASN A 134 -19.22 2.19 -12.84
C ASN A 134 -18.52 1.01 -13.52
N ASP A 135 -17.83 1.25 -14.63
CA ASP A 135 -17.01 0.28 -15.36
C ASP A 135 -15.80 -0.15 -14.53
N ILE A 136 -15.11 0.79 -13.89
CA ILE A 136 -13.98 0.52 -13.00
C ILE A 136 -14.45 -0.20 -11.73
N GLN A 137 -15.56 0.20 -11.13
CA GLN A 137 -16.14 -0.47 -9.97
C GLN A 137 -16.46 -1.94 -10.27
N LYS A 138 -17.07 -2.22 -11.43
CA LYS A 138 -17.33 -3.60 -11.87
C LYS A 138 -16.03 -4.39 -12.03
N ALA A 139 -14.99 -3.79 -12.61
CA ALA A 139 -13.71 -4.46 -12.78
C ALA A 139 -13.01 -4.73 -11.44
N VAL A 140 -13.04 -3.77 -10.49
CA VAL A 140 -12.58 -3.92 -9.10
C VAL A 140 -13.29 -5.09 -8.42
N CYS A 141 -14.62 -5.17 -8.55
CA CYS A 141 -15.40 -6.27 -7.99
C CYS A 141 -15.06 -7.63 -8.64
N ASN A 142 -14.91 -7.67 -9.97
CA ASN A 142 -14.55 -8.90 -10.69
C ASN A 142 -13.14 -9.39 -10.32
N GLN A 143 -12.21 -8.47 -10.08
CA GLN A 143 -10.85 -8.76 -9.64
C GLN A 143 -10.75 -9.03 -8.13
N LYS A 144 -11.87 -8.91 -7.39
CA LYS A 144 -11.94 -9.07 -5.92
C LYS A 144 -11.01 -8.13 -5.17
N ILE A 145 -10.76 -6.94 -5.72
CA ILE A 145 -9.97 -5.90 -5.06
C ILE A 145 -10.82 -5.35 -3.91
N LYS A 146 -10.31 -5.49 -2.69
CA LYS A 146 -10.99 -5.03 -1.48
C LYS A 146 -10.57 -3.59 -1.15
N ILE A 147 -11.52 -2.67 -1.24
CA ILE A 147 -11.31 -1.26 -0.90
C ILE A 147 -12.33 -0.91 0.19
N PRO A 148 -11.90 -0.47 1.40
CA PRO A 148 -12.83 -0.11 2.47
C PRO A 148 -13.82 0.99 2.04
N ASP A 149 -15.09 0.84 2.39
CA ASP A 149 -16.17 1.76 2.04
C ASP A 149 -15.88 3.21 2.47
N THR A 150 -15.18 3.38 3.60
CA THR A 150 -14.74 4.68 4.08
C THR A 150 -13.90 5.43 3.04
N LEU A 151 -13.06 4.76 2.24
CA LEU A 151 -12.23 5.43 1.23
C LEU A 151 -13.07 6.02 0.08
N TYR A 152 -14.29 5.52 -0.13
CA TYR A 152 -15.25 6.11 -1.05
C TYR A 152 -15.82 7.40 -0.44
N ASN A 153 -16.08 7.46 0.87
CA ASN A 153 -16.73 8.63 1.46
C ASN A 153 -15.77 9.68 2.04
N ASN A 154 -14.50 9.36 2.24
CA ASN A 154 -13.52 10.17 2.97
C ASN A 154 -12.76 11.22 2.13
N GLY A 155 -13.41 11.77 1.10
CA GLY A 155 -12.86 12.89 0.32
C GLY A 155 -13.09 14.21 1.04
N TRP A 156 -12.05 15.05 1.16
CA TRP A 156 -12.22 16.42 1.59
C TRP A 156 -12.50 17.31 0.37
N GLY A 157 -13.48 18.21 0.48
CA GLY A 157 -13.90 19.05 -0.65
C GLY A 157 -12.81 20.00 -1.16
N ASP A 158 -11.82 20.30 -0.31
CA ASP A 158 -10.66 21.12 -0.63
C ASP A 158 -9.47 20.29 -1.17
N GLY A 159 -9.63 18.97 -1.31
CA GLY A 159 -8.61 18.06 -1.79
C GLY A 159 -7.52 17.71 -0.78
N ALA A 160 -7.70 18.05 0.50
CA ALA A 160 -6.82 17.59 1.58
C ALA A 160 -7.03 16.10 1.87
N TRP A 161 -6.06 15.51 2.58
CA TRP A 161 -6.14 14.14 3.08
C TRP A 161 -5.36 13.98 4.38
N PHE A 162 -5.96 13.34 5.37
CA PHE A 162 -5.36 13.17 6.70
C PHE A 162 -5.23 11.69 7.04
N TYR A 163 -4.02 11.24 7.36
CA TYR A 163 -3.70 9.85 7.65
C TYR A 163 -4.46 9.34 8.87
N VAL A 164 -4.31 10.03 10.00
CA VAL A 164 -4.86 9.58 11.29
C VAL A 164 -6.38 9.52 11.21
N PHE A 165 -7.00 10.54 10.61
CA PHE A 165 -8.45 10.55 10.36
C PHE A 165 -8.85 9.34 9.52
N THR A 166 -8.21 9.13 8.36
CA THR A 166 -8.53 8.04 7.45
C THR A 166 -8.40 6.68 8.11
N ARG A 167 -7.29 6.43 8.81
CA ARG A 167 -7.06 5.18 9.55
C ARG A 167 -8.14 4.95 10.59
N ASP A 168 -8.37 5.93 11.46
CA ASP A 168 -9.28 5.78 12.60
C ASP A 168 -10.72 5.60 12.13
N THR A 169 -11.13 6.29 11.06
CA THR A 169 -12.45 6.09 10.44
C THR A 169 -12.57 4.72 9.78
N VAL A 170 -11.57 4.27 9.01
CA VAL A 170 -11.59 2.92 8.39
C VAL A 170 -11.69 1.83 9.46
N ILE A 171 -10.90 1.92 10.54
CA ILE A 171 -10.94 0.96 11.64
C ILE A 171 -12.31 0.98 12.32
N LYS A 172 -12.82 2.17 12.64
CA LYS A 172 -14.13 2.35 13.28
C LYS A 172 -15.26 1.77 12.43
N ASP A 173 -15.29 2.10 11.15
CA ASP A 173 -16.33 1.64 10.22
C ASP A 173 -16.25 0.12 10.01
N ASN A 174 -15.04 -0.44 9.96
CA ASN A 174 -14.86 -1.89 9.89
C ASN A 174 -15.39 -2.63 11.12
N ILE A 175 -15.19 -2.08 12.32
CA ILE A 175 -15.74 -2.63 13.56
C ILE A 175 -17.27 -2.54 13.54
N VAL A 176 -17.83 -1.38 13.18
CA VAL A 176 -19.29 -1.17 13.10
C VAL A 176 -19.93 -2.09 12.06
N ALA A 177 -19.24 -2.35 10.96
CA ALA A 177 -19.67 -3.26 9.91
C ALA A 177 -19.40 -4.74 10.23
N ASN A 178 -18.94 -5.10 11.43
CA ASN A 178 -18.58 -6.48 11.81
C ASN A 178 -17.62 -7.15 10.81
N ASN A 179 -16.54 -6.46 10.42
CA ASN A 179 -15.57 -6.89 9.40
C ASN A 179 -16.15 -7.02 7.98
N ASN A 180 -17.28 -6.35 7.70
CA ASN A 180 -17.92 -6.30 6.38
C ASN A 180 -17.92 -4.87 5.79
N SER A 181 -16.80 -4.15 5.89
CA SER A 181 -16.64 -2.78 5.36
C SER A 181 -16.35 -2.70 3.86
N PHE A 182 -16.71 -3.74 3.11
CA PHE A 182 -16.42 -3.89 1.68
C PHE A 182 -17.74 -4.08 0.89
N THR A 183 -18.68 -3.16 1.05
CA THR A 183 -20.04 -3.29 0.53
C THR A 183 -20.21 -2.82 -0.91
N GLN A 184 -19.22 -2.13 -1.50
CA GLN A 184 -19.29 -1.70 -2.90
C GLN A 184 -19.36 -2.87 -3.91
N CYS A 185 -19.03 -4.09 -3.49
CA CYS A 185 -19.06 -5.28 -4.32
C CYS A 185 -19.98 -6.34 -3.70
N ALA A 186 -21.04 -6.74 -4.43
CA ALA A 186 -22.01 -7.73 -3.95
C ALA A 186 -21.41 -9.13 -3.68
N SER A 187 -20.24 -9.43 -4.24
CA SER A 187 -19.56 -10.73 -4.10
C SER A 187 -18.51 -10.80 -2.97
N THR A 188 -18.27 -9.70 -2.24
CA THR A 188 -17.27 -9.66 -1.15
C THR A 188 -17.85 -9.83 0.24
N THR A 189 -19.17 -9.92 0.39
CA THR A 189 -19.80 -10.40 1.61
C THR A 189 -19.34 -11.83 1.84
N LEU A 190 -18.34 -12.01 2.70
CA LEU A 190 -17.94 -13.31 3.22
C LEU A 190 -19.21 -14.06 3.63
N PRO A 191 -19.42 -15.32 3.23
CA PRO A 191 -20.40 -16.15 3.89
C PRO A 191 -19.94 -16.27 5.33
N SER A 192 -20.53 -15.46 6.22
CA SER A 192 -20.42 -15.64 7.66
C SER A 192 -20.62 -17.11 7.93
N SER A 193 -19.60 -17.77 8.49
CA SER A 193 -19.63 -19.17 8.87
C SER A 193 -20.93 -19.44 9.61
N ALA A 194 -21.89 -20.04 8.92
CA ALA A 194 -23.09 -20.56 9.55
C ALA A 194 -22.60 -21.67 10.48
N SER A 195 -22.59 -21.40 11.78
CA SER A 195 -22.46 -22.43 12.80
C SER A 195 -23.49 -23.51 12.48
N GLY A 196 -23.00 -24.68 12.07
CA GLY A 196 -23.84 -25.82 11.74
C GLY A 196 -24.63 -26.25 12.98
N SER A 197 -25.88 -25.83 13.07
CA SER A 197 -26.86 -26.48 13.93
C SER A 197 -27.20 -27.84 13.30
N LEU A 198 -26.69 -28.90 13.92
CA LEU A 198 -26.99 -30.30 13.61
C LEU A 198 -28.51 -30.54 13.52
N PRO A 199 -29.03 -31.16 12.44
CA PRO A 199 -30.40 -31.66 12.45
C PRO A 199 -30.49 -32.91 13.33
N ARG A 200 -31.36 -32.83 14.34
CA ARG A 200 -31.73 -33.94 15.22
C ARG A 200 -32.60 -34.92 14.44
N SER A 201 -32.05 -36.07 14.06
CA SER A 201 -32.80 -37.19 13.49
C SER A 201 -33.77 -37.78 14.52
N SER A 202 -35.06 -37.74 14.20
CA SER A 202 -36.11 -38.53 14.85
C SER A 202 -36.73 -39.47 13.82
N SER A 203 -36.69 -40.75 14.16
CA SER A 203 -37.15 -41.93 13.43
C SER A 203 -38.67 -42.12 13.47
N ALA A 204 -39.30 -42.48 12.34
CA ALA A 204 -40.38 -43.48 12.20
C ALA A 204 -40.81 -43.66 10.72
N PRO A 205 -41.43 -44.80 10.33
CA PRO A 205 -41.44 -45.32 8.96
C PRO A 205 -42.76 -45.11 8.20
N GLY A 206 -42.70 -45.12 6.87
CA GLY A 206 -43.89 -45.07 6.00
C GLY A 206 -43.61 -45.52 4.57
N SER A 207 -44.08 -46.73 4.26
CA SER A 207 -43.95 -47.46 2.99
C SER A 207 -44.63 -46.79 1.79
N ARG A 208 -44.05 -46.92 0.59
CA ARG A 208 -44.68 -47.48 -0.65
C ARG A 208 -43.83 -47.27 -1.92
N THR A 209 -43.50 -48.41 -2.50
CA THR A 209 -43.35 -48.80 -3.92
C THR A 209 -43.48 -47.74 -5.02
N SER A 210 -42.49 -47.68 -5.93
CA SER A 210 -42.69 -47.91 -7.38
C SER A 210 -41.35 -47.99 -8.14
N ALA A 211 -41.35 -48.83 -9.17
CA ALA A 211 -40.22 -49.32 -9.93
C ALA A 211 -39.60 -48.29 -10.89
N GLY A 212 -38.32 -48.52 -11.23
CA GLY A 212 -37.62 -47.82 -12.31
C GLY A 212 -36.20 -48.34 -12.45
N ALA A 213 -36.01 -49.34 -13.31
CA ALA A 213 -34.73 -49.95 -13.64
C ALA A 213 -33.85 -49.02 -14.50
N ALA A 214 -32.52 -49.04 -14.27
CA ALA A 214 -31.52 -49.49 -15.26
C ALA A 214 -30.11 -48.92 -14.99
N ALA A 215 -29.12 -49.82 -15.02
CA ALA A 215 -27.73 -49.68 -15.48
C ALA A 215 -26.78 -48.70 -14.74
N SER A 216 -25.82 -49.21 -13.97
CA SER A 216 -24.48 -49.69 -14.38
C SER A 216 -23.45 -48.56 -14.51
N GLY A 217 -22.39 -48.61 -13.69
CA GLY A 217 -21.19 -47.81 -13.91
C GLY A 217 -20.50 -47.30 -12.65
N SER A 218 -19.85 -48.19 -11.90
CA SER A 218 -19.00 -47.83 -10.77
C SER A 218 -17.67 -47.22 -11.24
N VAL A 219 -17.32 -46.01 -10.76
CA VAL A 219 -15.92 -45.57 -10.65
C VAL A 219 -15.74 -44.88 -9.30
N VAL A 220 -15.17 -45.63 -8.35
CA VAL A 220 -14.69 -45.12 -7.06
C VAL A 220 -13.33 -44.49 -7.32
N VAL A 221 -13.26 -43.15 -7.32
CA VAL A 221 -11.99 -42.42 -7.27
C VAL A 221 -11.58 -42.26 -5.80
N GLY A 222 -10.86 -43.26 -5.29
CA GLY A 222 -10.18 -43.18 -4.00
C GLY A 222 -9.00 -42.23 -4.11
N SER A 223 -9.07 -41.07 -3.43
CA SER A 223 -7.93 -40.18 -3.25
C SER A 223 -7.07 -40.69 -2.09
N SER A 224 -6.07 -41.51 -2.42
CA SER A 224 -5.03 -41.95 -1.51
C SER A 224 -4.14 -40.78 -1.11
N LYS A 225 -4.08 -40.48 0.18
CA LYS A 225 -3.11 -39.54 0.78
C LYS A 225 -1.74 -40.23 0.83
N SER A 226 -0.85 -39.87 -0.09
CA SER A 226 0.54 -40.33 -0.07
C SER A 226 1.32 -39.58 1.02
N ALA A 227 1.66 -40.29 2.10
CA ALA A 227 2.63 -39.84 3.09
C ALA A 227 4.02 -39.80 2.42
N LEU A 228 4.58 -38.60 2.27
CA LEU A 228 5.94 -38.38 1.79
C LEU A 228 6.92 -38.74 2.92
N GLY A 229 7.79 -39.72 2.65
CA GLY A 229 8.79 -40.23 3.57
C GLY A 229 9.82 -39.17 3.98
N GLY A 230 10.12 -39.10 5.29
CA GLY A 230 10.99 -38.12 5.94
C GLY A 230 12.48 -38.18 5.60
N GLY A 231 12.88 -38.74 4.45
CA GLY A 231 14.27 -38.85 4.02
C GLY A 231 14.81 -37.68 3.21
N ALA A 232 13.96 -36.77 2.71
CA ALA A 232 14.36 -35.70 1.79
C ALA A 232 14.70 -34.35 2.46
N TYR A 233 14.36 -34.17 3.73
CA TYR A 233 14.55 -32.89 4.44
C TYR A 233 15.98 -32.66 4.96
N ALA A 234 16.79 -33.72 5.09
CA ALA A 234 18.16 -33.62 5.60
C ALA A 234 19.17 -33.05 4.58
N GLY A 235 18.85 -33.06 3.28
CA GLY A 235 19.78 -32.58 2.24
C GLY A 235 19.80 -31.07 2.03
N ILE A 236 18.69 -30.37 2.31
CA ILE A 236 18.54 -28.94 1.98
C ILE A 236 19.22 -28.04 3.02
N ALA A 237 19.27 -28.46 4.29
CA ALA A 237 19.85 -27.66 5.37
C ALA A 237 21.37 -27.43 5.20
N ILE A 238 22.10 -28.43 4.69
CA ILE A 238 23.56 -28.34 4.54
C ILE A 238 23.93 -27.43 3.35
N GLY A 239 23.15 -27.47 2.27
CA GLY A 239 23.39 -26.64 1.08
C GLY A 239 23.21 -25.14 1.35
N ALA A 240 22.21 -24.75 2.16
CA ALA A 240 21.96 -23.36 2.51
C ALA A 240 23.10 -22.76 3.35
N LEU A 241 23.67 -23.53 4.28
CA LEU A 241 24.77 -23.08 5.13
C LEU A 241 26.07 -22.85 4.33
N ALA A 242 26.36 -23.71 3.35
CA ALA A 242 27.53 -23.55 2.49
C ALA A 242 27.45 -22.28 1.60
N LEU A 243 26.26 -22.00 1.05
CA LEU A 243 26.02 -20.81 0.23
C LEU A 243 26.10 -19.51 1.05
N LEU A 244 25.51 -19.49 2.25
CA LEU A 244 25.61 -18.33 3.15
C LEU A 244 27.06 -18.09 3.61
N GLY A 245 27.81 -19.15 3.89
CA GLY A 245 29.24 -19.07 4.21
C GLY A 245 30.08 -18.47 3.09
N ALA A 246 29.87 -18.92 1.85
CA ALA A 246 30.59 -18.40 0.69
C ALA A 246 30.27 -16.92 0.40
N ALA A 247 28.99 -16.53 0.51
CA ALA A 247 28.57 -15.14 0.32
C ALA A 247 29.16 -14.20 1.41
N GLY A 248 29.17 -14.65 2.67
CA GLY A 248 29.80 -13.93 3.78
C GLY A 248 31.31 -13.74 3.59
N ALA A 249 32.01 -14.79 3.17
CA ALA A 249 33.45 -14.72 2.89
C ALA A 249 33.78 -13.77 1.73
N ALA A 250 32.99 -13.80 0.65
CA ALA A 250 33.14 -12.88 -0.48
C ALA A 250 32.91 -11.42 -0.06
N PHE A 251 31.84 -11.15 0.71
CA PHE A 251 31.54 -9.82 1.22
C PHE A 251 32.67 -9.29 2.13
N TRP A 252 33.17 -10.12 3.06
CA TRP A 252 34.28 -9.76 3.94
C TRP A 252 35.57 -9.46 3.15
N PHE A 253 35.90 -10.28 2.15
CA PHE A 253 37.06 -10.07 1.29
C PHE A 253 36.97 -8.77 0.48
N CYS A 254 35.80 -8.46 -0.07
CA CYS A 254 35.54 -7.18 -0.76
C CYS A 254 35.68 -5.98 0.19
N ARG A 255 35.16 -6.08 1.42
CA ARG A 255 35.27 -5.01 2.43
C ARG A 255 36.73 -4.77 2.84
N ARG A 256 37.51 -5.84 3.02
CA ARG A 256 38.94 -5.77 3.33
C ARG A 256 39.74 -5.13 2.20
N ARG A 257 39.36 -5.37 0.94
CA ARG A 257 40.01 -4.76 -0.22
C ARG A 257 39.72 -3.26 -0.33
N ARG A 258 38.50 -2.82 -0.01
CA ARG A 258 38.14 -1.38 0.02
C ARG A 258 38.88 -0.60 1.10
N HIS A 259 39.08 -1.16 2.29
CA HIS A 259 39.88 -0.49 3.32
C HIS A 259 41.34 -0.24 2.91
N ARG A 260 41.91 -1.02 1.99
CA ARG A 260 43.25 -0.77 1.46
C ARG A 260 43.32 0.38 0.46
N GLN A 261 42.20 0.80 -0.13
CA GLN A 261 42.18 1.88 -1.12
C GLN A 261 42.07 3.28 -0.50
N HIS A 262 41.63 3.41 0.75
CA HIS A 262 41.56 4.70 1.45
C HIS A 262 42.87 5.14 2.12
N ALA A 263 43.91 4.31 2.14
CA ALA A 263 45.22 4.67 2.67
C ALA A 263 46.17 5.30 1.62
N GLY A 264 45.76 5.42 0.36
CA GLY A 264 46.62 5.87 -0.75
C GLY A 264 46.34 7.27 -1.31
N VAL A 265 45.31 7.99 -0.84
CA VAL A 265 44.84 9.25 -1.49
C VAL A 265 45.13 10.52 -0.67
N LEU A 266 45.78 10.43 0.50
CA LEU A 266 46.17 11.61 1.28
C LEU A 266 47.52 12.25 0.86
N ALA A 267 48.00 11.97 -0.37
CA ALA A 267 49.25 12.52 -0.88
C ALA A 267 49.12 13.09 -2.30
N ALA A 268 48.07 13.84 -2.61
CA ALA A 268 48.06 14.76 -3.75
C ALA A 268 46.87 15.72 -3.67
N GLY A 269 47.13 17.02 -3.51
CA GLY A 269 46.09 18.04 -3.72
C GLY A 269 46.09 19.19 -2.72
N LYS A 270 47.25 19.81 -2.45
CA LYS A 270 47.34 21.12 -1.81
C LYS A 270 47.71 22.13 -2.91
N GLY A 271 46.73 22.89 -3.38
CA GLY A 271 46.86 24.00 -4.34
C GLY A 271 45.54 24.78 -4.36
N VAL A 272 45.40 25.89 -3.62
CA VAL A 272 45.84 27.27 -3.90
C VAL A 272 44.74 28.08 -4.63
N PHE A 273 44.24 29.08 -3.89
CA PHE A 273 43.73 30.42 -4.25
C PHE A 273 42.59 30.61 -5.27
N GLY A 274 41.61 31.44 -4.89
CA GLY A 274 40.65 32.07 -5.80
C GLY A 274 39.59 32.89 -5.06
N ASP A 275 39.97 34.11 -4.67
CA ASP A 275 39.19 35.17 -4.06
C ASP A 275 38.28 35.90 -5.09
N GLY A 276 37.22 36.57 -4.63
CA GLY A 276 36.30 37.41 -5.42
C GLY A 276 34.82 37.03 -5.21
N GLY A 277 33.96 37.80 -4.55
CA GLY A 277 33.86 39.26 -4.52
C GLY A 277 32.93 39.72 -5.65
N GLY A 278 31.62 39.86 -5.37
CA GLY A 278 30.66 40.26 -6.41
C GLY A 278 29.23 40.38 -5.88
N ARG A 279 28.91 41.57 -5.38
CA ARG A 279 27.62 42.08 -4.92
C ARG A 279 26.83 42.55 -6.15
N GLU A 280 25.60 42.08 -6.34
CA GLU A 280 24.61 42.81 -7.14
C GLU A 280 23.19 42.61 -6.60
N THR A 281 22.52 43.75 -6.44
CA THR A 281 21.20 43.98 -5.89
C THR A 281 20.20 44.18 -7.02
N GLY A 282 19.05 43.52 -6.95
CA GLY A 282 17.81 43.90 -7.63
C GLY A 282 16.68 43.19 -6.89
N VAL A 283 15.81 43.84 -6.11
CA VAL A 283 14.79 44.85 -6.47
C VAL A 283 13.96 44.36 -7.66
N VAL A 284 12.86 43.70 -7.32
CA VAL A 284 11.61 43.71 -8.09
C VAL A 284 10.48 43.80 -7.07
N ASP A 285 9.89 44.99 -7.03
CA ASP A 285 8.67 45.33 -6.32
C ASP A 285 7.43 44.74 -7.00
N ASP A 286 6.41 44.53 -6.17
CA ASP A 286 4.97 44.62 -6.41
C ASP A 286 4.27 43.76 -7.47
N ALA A 287 3.48 42.80 -6.96
CA ALA A 287 2.12 42.59 -7.45
C ALA A 287 1.21 42.14 -6.28
N LEU A 288 0.68 43.15 -5.60
CA LEU A 288 -0.44 43.07 -4.67
C LEU A 288 -1.70 42.66 -5.46
N VAL A 289 -2.15 41.40 -5.34
CA VAL A 289 -3.49 40.99 -5.81
C VAL A 289 -4.38 40.80 -4.60
N ALA A 290 -5.43 41.63 -4.57
CA ALA A 290 -6.46 41.69 -3.56
C ALA A 290 -7.18 40.35 -3.39
N HIS A 291 -7.25 39.87 -2.14
CA HIS A 291 -8.21 38.87 -1.73
C HIS A 291 -9.59 39.52 -1.62
N GLY A 292 -10.50 39.09 -2.49
CA GLY A 292 -11.93 39.30 -2.30
C GLY A 292 -12.42 38.41 -1.15
N GLU A 293 -12.92 39.03 -0.10
CA GLU A 293 -13.70 38.39 0.95
C GLU A 293 -15.04 37.92 0.35
N SER A 294 -15.27 36.62 0.31
CA SER A 294 -16.62 36.06 0.17
C SER A 294 -17.04 35.46 1.50
N SER A 295 -17.93 36.18 2.19
CA SER A 295 -18.68 35.70 3.34
C SER A 295 -19.39 34.39 3.04
N PHE A 296 -19.12 33.36 3.85
CA PHE A 296 -20.02 32.22 4.02
C PHE A 296 -20.41 32.12 5.49
N GLY A 297 -21.73 32.16 5.72
CA GLY A 297 -22.35 32.23 7.04
C GLY A 297 -22.19 30.94 7.87
N PRO A 298 -22.40 31.02 9.19
CA PRO A 298 -22.10 29.95 10.12
C PRO A 298 -23.35 29.09 10.35
N SER A 299 -23.39 27.91 9.75
CA SER A 299 -24.36 26.89 10.12
C SER A 299 -23.68 25.53 10.08
N SER A 300 -23.41 24.95 11.26
CA SER A 300 -22.94 23.57 11.53
C SER A 300 -21.49 23.36 12.01
N PHE A 301 -20.92 24.30 12.77
CA PHE A 301 -19.69 24.05 13.56
C PHE A 301 -19.91 24.25 15.06
N PHE A 302 -20.81 23.46 15.65
CA PHE A 302 -20.84 23.27 17.10
C PHE A 302 -20.92 21.78 17.38
N LEU A 303 -19.76 21.10 17.49
CA LEU A 303 -19.60 19.95 18.40
C LEU A 303 -18.19 19.38 18.60
N PHE A 304 -17.11 19.85 17.95
CA PHE A 304 -15.79 19.21 18.14
C PHE A 304 -14.58 20.13 18.36
N ALA A 305 -14.79 21.32 18.92
CA ALA A 305 -13.71 22.24 19.31
C ALA A 305 -13.44 22.28 20.82
N ARG A 306 -13.38 21.13 21.51
CA ARG A 306 -13.04 21.08 22.95
C ARG A 306 -11.94 20.10 23.40
N CYS A 307 -11.24 19.40 22.50
CA CYS A 307 -10.22 18.42 22.91
C CYS A 307 -8.74 18.79 22.66
N CYS A 308 -8.42 19.99 22.16
CA CYS A 308 -7.03 20.38 21.88
C CYS A 308 -6.58 21.66 22.60
N ARG A 309 -6.97 21.84 23.87
CA ARG A 309 -6.45 22.96 24.68
C ARG A 309 -6.11 22.56 26.12
N GLN A 310 -5.51 21.37 26.30
CA GLN A 310 -5.04 20.93 27.63
C GLN A 310 -3.76 20.08 27.59
N TRP A 311 -2.78 20.46 26.75
CA TRP A 311 -1.44 19.86 26.81
C TRP A 311 -0.34 20.81 26.33
N ALA A 312 -0.35 22.04 26.83
CA ALA A 312 0.76 22.98 26.67
C ALA A 312 0.79 23.91 27.89
N GLY A 313 1.35 23.43 29.00
CA GLY A 313 1.43 24.24 30.22
C GLY A 313 1.86 23.48 31.46
N ARG A 314 2.98 22.73 31.41
CA ARG A 314 3.61 22.27 32.65
C ARG A 314 5.08 21.84 32.51
N HIS A 315 5.97 22.73 32.06
CA HIS A 315 7.40 22.64 32.43
C HIS A 315 7.98 24.05 32.59
N GLY A 316 8.07 24.50 33.84
CA GLY A 316 8.70 25.76 34.20
C GLY A 316 8.96 25.85 35.69
N ARG A 317 10.24 25.69 36.05
CA ARG A 317 10.95 26.24 37.23
C ARG A 317 10.76 25.59 38.61
N GLY A 318 11.82 24.94 39.09
CA GLY A 318 12.24 24.89 40.49
C GLY A 318 13.78 24.87 40.48
N ALA A 319 14.46 25.98 40.75
CA ALA A 319 14.78 26.56 42.07
C ALA A 319 15.90 25.76 42.79
N TRP A 320 17.13 26.25 42.64
CA TRP A 320 18.24 26.00 43.56
C TRP A 320 18.08 26.90 44.78
N VAL A 321 18.17 26.34 45.98
CA VAL A 321 18.45 27.07 47.22
C VAL A 321 19.59 26.36 47.94
N ARG A 322 20.49 27.20 48.46
CA ARG A 322 21.73 26.99 49.23
C ARG A 322 21.89 25.70 50.01
#